data_AF-A0A654D8Y8-F1
#
_entry.id   AF-A0A654D8Y8-F1
#
_cell.length_a   1.000
_cell.length_b   1.000
_cell.length_c   1.000
_cell.angle_alpha   90.00
_cell.angle_beta   90.00
_cell.angle_gamma   90.00
#
_symmetry.space_group_name_H-M   'P 1'
#
loop_
_entity.id
_entity.type
_entity.pdbx_description
1 polymer ?
#
loop_
_entity_poly.entity_id
_entity_poly.type
_entity_poly.pdbx_seq_one_letter_code
_entity_poly.pdbx_strand_id
1 'polypeptide(L)'
;MYSICGYPASKSRQNGDVFSSEFASYRGLSATNETYNELNLTSDFSIIIRFRKKNAISPIDGKKMNPLSPRGVSGGGIFSWPAGHELSNDWSLTRLVGIFHTYKERKGLMIGTSLLSVVTAVQLGAMKNYGGTE
;
A
#
# COMPACT_ATOMS: atom_id res chain seq x y z
N MET A 1 -3.55 10.88 4.98
CA MET A 1 -4.09 9.49 5.05
C MET A 1 -3.62 8.72 3.83
N TYR A 2 -3.60 7.38 3.86
CA TYR A 2 -3.15 6.57 2.72
C TYR A 2 -4.18 5.54 2.25
N SER A 3 -4.13 5.21 0.96
CA SER A 3 -4.83 4.08 0.36
C SER A 3 -3.83 3.12 -0.29
N ILE A 4 -4.05 1.81 -0.11
CA ILE A 4 -3.31 0.75 -0.80
C ILE A 4 -4.25 0.12 -1.80
N CYS A 5 -3.78 -0.05 -3.03
CA CYS A 5 -4.56 -0.60 -4.12
C CYS A 5 -3.80 -1.74 -4.80
N GLY A 6 -4.52 -2.80 -5.17
CA GLY A 6 -3.96 -3.87 -5.98
C GLY A 6 -4.90 -5.06 -6.11
N TYR A 7 -4.33 -6.21 -6.44
CA TYR A 7 -5.07 -7.41 -6.82
C TYR A 7 -4.74 -8.53 -5.84
N PRO A 8 -5.61 -8.81 -4.85
CA PRO A 8 -5.32 -9.84 -3.86
C PRO A 8 -5.24 -11.22 -4.51
N ALA A 9 -4.20 -11.99 -4.20
CA ALA A 9 -4.02 -13.35 -4.71
C ALA A 9 -5.24 -14.27 -4.46
N SER A 10 -5.98 -14.06 -3.36
CA SER A 10 -7.20 -14.83 -3.06
C SER A 10 -8.33 -14.63 -4.08
N LYS A 11 -8.25 -13.58 -4.90
CA LYS A 11 -9.21 -13.24 -5.95
C LYS A 11 -8.62 -13.35 -7.35
N SER A 12 -7.36 -13.73 -7.46
CA SER A 12 -6.73 -14.05 -8.73
C SER A 12 -7.08 -15.50 -9.10
N ARG A 13 -7.55 -15.69 -10.32
CA ARG A 13 -7.88 -17.00 -10.89
C ARG A 13 -7.25 -17.12 -12.26
N GLN A 14 -6.74 -18.31 -12.56
CA GLN A 14 -6.33 -18.70 -13.89
C GLN A 14 -7.26 -19.81 -14.36
N ASN A 15 -7.84 -19.65 -15.54
CA ASN A 15 -8.62 -20.69 -16.21
C ASN A 15 -8.08 -20.86 -17.63
N GLY A 16 -7.26 -21.90 -17.84
CA GLY A 16 -6.45 -22.02 -19.05
C GLY A 16 -5.49 -20.84 -19.20
N ASP A 17 -5.59 -20.12 -20.32
CA ASP A 17 -4.77 -18.94 -20.63
C ASP A 17 -5.38 -17.62 -20.14
N VAL A 18 -6.58 -17.66 -19.54
CA VAL A 18 -7.26 -16.46 -19.06
C VAL A 18 -6.94 -16.22 -17.59
N PHE A 19 -6.25 -15.11 -17.32
CA PHE A 19 -6.03 -14.58 -15.98
C PHE A 19 -7.12 -13.55 -15.64
N SER A 20 -7.78 -13.74 -14.51
CA SER A 20 -8.75 -12.79 -13.97
C SER A 20 -8.42 -12.46 -12.52
N SER A 21 -8.67 -11.22 -12.10
CA SER A 21 -8.51 -10.82 -10.70
C SER A 21 -9.48 -9.70 -10.36
N GLU A 22 -9.88 -9.63 -9.10
CA GLU A 22 -10.65 -8.51 -8.57
C GLU A 22 -9.70 -7.46 -7.97
N PHE A 23 -10.04 -6.19 -8.18
CA PHE A 23 -9.36 -5.06 -7.57
C PHE A 23 -9.81 -4.89 -6.11
N ALA A 24 -8.86 -4.57 -5.22
CA ALA A 24 -9.14 -4.20 -3.84
C ALA A 24 -8.40 -2.92 -3.45
N SER A 25 -9.08 -2.08 -2.68
CA SER A 25 -8.51 -0.88 -2.06
C SER A 25 -8.68 -0.91 -0.55
N TYR A 26 -7.62 -0.56 0.17
CA TYR A 26 -7.59 -0.48 1.63
C TYR A 26 -7.22 0.94 2.03
N ARG A 27 -7.97 1.55 2.95
CA ARG A 27 -7.74 2.91 3.40
C ARG A 27 -7.35 2.89 4.88
N GLY A 28 -6.32 3.65 5.25
CA GLY A 28 -5.76 3.62 6.59
C GLY A 28 -4.95 4.86 6.94
N LEU A 29 -4.73 5.04 8.24
CA LEU A 29 -3.97 6.17 8.78
C LEU A 29 -2.47 5.87 8.77
N SER A 30 -1.65 6.92 8.67
CA SER A 30 -0.22 6.78 8.92
C SER A 30 0.04 6.22 10.31
N ALA A 31 1.08 5.39 10.45
CA ALA A 31 1.57 5.00 11.75
C ALA A 31 2.26 6.17 12.48
N THR A 32 2.39 6.02 13.80
CA THR A 32 3.08 6.99 14.66
C THR A 32 4.58 6.71 14.69
N ASN A 33 5.38 7.67 15.14
CA ASN A 33 6.84 7.53 15.23
C ASN A 33 7.24 6.35 16.14
N GLU A 34 6.48 6.08 17.19
CA GLU A 34 6.72 4.93 18.08
C GLU A 34 6.61 3.61 17.31
N THR A 35 5.68 3.51 16.36
CA THR A 35 5.52 2.30 15.53
C THR A 35 6.71 2.10 14.60
N TYR A 36 7.29 3.18 14.08
CA TYR A 36 8.51 3.13 13.27
C TYR A 36 9.69 2.65 14.12
N ASN A 37 9.88 3.24 15.31
CA ASN A 37 10.92 2.87 16.25
C ASN A 37 10.82 1.39 16.68
N GLU A 38 9.62 0.91 17.03
CA GLU A 38 9.38 -0.49 17.39
C GLU A 38 9.77 -1.50 16.29
N LEU A 39 9.71 -1.08 15.03
CA LEU A 39 10.03 -1.92 13.87
C LEU A 39 11.44 -1.68 13.35
N ASN A 40 12.22 -0.78 13.96
CA ASN A 40 13.51 -0.30 13.46
C ASN A 40 13.44 0.16 11.99
N LEU A 41 12.37 0.88 11.65
CA LEU A 41 12.15 1.45 10.31
C LEU A 41 12.18 2.98 10.41
N THR A 42 12.53 3.65 9.32
CA THR A 42 12.43 5.12 9.18
C THR A 42 11.31 5.49 8.20
N SER A 43 10.65 6.63 8.45
CA SER A 43 9.69 7.25 7.55
C SER A 43 10.30 7.72 6.23
N ASP A 44 11.62 7.87 6.15
CA ASP A 44 12.31 8.31 4.93
C ASP A 44 12.21 7.24 3.84
N PHE A 45 12.31 5.96 4.25
CA PHE A 45 12.35 4.83 3.31
C PHE A 45 11.10 3.95 3.36
N SER A 46 10.36 3.98 4.48
CA SER A 46 9.22 3.11 4.70
C SER A 46 7.95 3.93 4.91
N ILE A 47 6.83 3.38 4.43
CA ILE A 47 5.49 3.89 4.70
C ILE A 47 4.75 2.82 5.49
N ILE A 48 4.36 3.15 6.73
CA ILE A 48 3.59 2.27 7.60
C ILE A 48 2.18 2.82 7.75
N ILE A 49 1.19 2.00 7.44
CA ILE A 49 -0.22 2.32 7.45
C ILE A 49 -0.92 1.41 8.47
N ARG A 50 -1.65 2.02 9.38
CA ARG A 50 -2.52 1.32 10.34
C ARG A 50 -3.81 0.90 9.64
N PHE A 51 -4.01 -0.41 9.53
CA PHE A 51 -5.21 -1.01 8.99
C PHE A 51 -5.61 -2.25 9.82
N ARG A 52 -6.72 -2.14 10.54
CA ARG A 52 -7.28 -3.25 11.33
C ARG A 52 -8.45 -3.87 10.59
N LYS A 53 -8.20 -4.96 9.88
CA LYS A 53 -9.21 -5.71 9.10
C LYS A 53 -10.51 -5.97 9.86
N LYS A 54 -10.43 -6.40 11.13
CA LYS A 54 -11.61 -6.70 11.97
C LYS A 54 -12.51 -5.50 12.28
N ASN A 55 -11.96 -4.29 12.15
CA ASN A 55 -12.66 -3.03 12.39
C ASN A 55 -12.83 -2.21 11.11
N ALA A 56 -12.65 -2.83 9.94
CA ALA A 56 -12.82 -2.14 8.68
C ALA A 56 -14.30 -1.76 8.49
N ILE A 57 -14.49 -0.58 7.94
CA ILE A 57 -15.80 0.01 7.69
C ILE A 57 -15.97 0.15 6.19
N SER A 58 -17.14 -0.24 5.70
CA SER A 58 -17.51 -0.05 4.30
C SER A 58 -17.71 1.44 4.03
N PRO A 59 -17.09 1.98 2.95
CA PRO A 59 -17.23 3.39 2.61
C PRO A 59 -18.61 3.73 2.04
N ILE A 60 -19.43 2.73 1.69
CA ILE A 60 -20.74 2.91 1.06
C ILE A 60 -21.81 3.19 2.12
N ASP A 61 -21.83 2.40 3.19
CA ASP A 61 -22.90 2.37 4.19
C ASP A 61 -22.41 2.63 5.61
N GLY A 62 -21.09 2.83 5.81
CA GLY A 62 -20.50 3.09 7.12
C GLY A 62 -20.57 1.90 8.08
N LYS A 63 -20.94 0.70 7.62
CA LYS A 63 -21.07 -0.49 8.47
C LYS A 63 -19.77 -1.26 8.54
N LYS A 64 -19.57 -1.98 9.64
CA LYS A 64 -18.47 -2.94 9.77
C LYS A 64 -18.58 -3.98 8.65
N MET A 65 -17.50 -4.18 7.93
CA MET A 65 -17.39 -5.21 6.90
C MET A 65 -16.18 -6.09 7.15
N ASN A 66 -16.17 -7.28 6.55
CA ASN A 66 -14.99 -8.11 6.49
C ASN A 66 -14.34 -7.94 5.11
N PRO A 67 -13.33 -7.07 4.96
CA PRO A 67 -12.74 -6.78 3.67
C PRO A 67 -11.91 -7.96 3.20
N LEU A 68 -11.60 -7.99 1.90
CA LEU A 68 -10.66 -8.96 1.33
C LEU A 68 -9.34 -8.91 2.09
N SER A 69 -8.69 -10.06 2.25
CA SER A 69 -7.37 -10.09 2.87
C SER A 69 -6.38 -9.30 2.02
N PRO A 70 -5.57 -8.37 2.59
CA PRO A 70 -4.50 -7.73 1.84
C PRO A 70 -3.33 -8.65 1.46
N ARG A 71 -3.39 -9.93 1.84
CA ARG A 71 -2.38 -10.92 1.43
C ARG A 71 -2.43 -11.10 -0.08
N GLY A 72 -1.26 -11.07 -0.71
CA GLY A 72 -1.13 -11.14 -2.17
C GLY A 72 -1.34 -9.81 -2.88
N VAL A 73 -1.50 -8.69 -2.16
CA VAL A 73 -1.55 -7.33 -2.75
C VAL A 73 -0.13 -6.74 -2.88
N SER A 74 0.91 -7.46 -2.48
CA SER A 74 2.32 -7.03 -2.59
C SER A 74 2.64 -6.60 -4.03
N GLY A 75 3.34 -5.48 -4.18
CA GLY A 75 3.52 -4.77 -5.45
C GLY A 75 2.44 -3.70 -5.72
N GLY A 76 1.35 -3.70 -4.96
CA GLY A 76 0.28 -2.71 -5.06
C GLY A 76 0.73 -1.29 -4.70
N GLY A 77 0.12 -0.29 -5.35
CA GLY A 77 0.45 1.11 -5.13
C GLY A 77 -0.07 1.64 -3.79
N ILE A 78 0.75 2.48 -3.14
CA ILE A 78 0.37 3.29 -1.98
C ILE A 78 0.11 4.71 -2.44
N PHE A 79 -1.09 5.20 -2.19
CA PHE A 79 -1.59 6.50 -2.58
C PHE A 79 -1.79 7.40 -1.37
N SER A 80 -1.24 8.61 -1.41
CA SER A 80 -1.49 9.63 -0.39
C SER A 80 -2.67 10.51 -0.77
N TRP A 81 -3.55 10.77 0.19
CA TRP A 81 -4.64 11.74 0.08
C TRP A 81 -4.19 13.11 0.57
N PRO A 82 -4.54 14.21 -0.14
CA PRO A 82 -4.30 15.55 0.37
C PRO A 82 -5.15 15.83 1.60
N ALA A 83 -4.68 16.76 2.43
CA ALA A 83 -5.39 17.17 3.64
C ALA A 83 -6.79 17.69 3.31
N GLY A 84 -7.80 17.28 4.07
CA GLY A 84 -9.21 17.64 3.85
C GLY A 84 -9.94 16.79 2.81
N HIS A 85 -9.24 15.90 2.09
CA HIS A 85 -9.81 15.01 1.08
C HIS A 85 -9.71 13.53 1.46
N GLU A 86 -9.47 13.23 2.74
CA GLU A 86 -9.29 11.87 3.23
C GLU A 86 -10.48 10.97 2.87
N LEU A 87 -11.71 11.49 3.00
CA LEU A 87 -12.93 10.74 2.72
C LEU A 87 -13.39 10.87 1.26
N SER A 88 -12.63 11.56 0.41
CA SER A 88 -12.98 11.72 -1.00
C SER A 88 -12.95 10.37 -1.74
N ASN A 89 -13.77 10.29 -2.80
CA ASN A 89 -13.74 9.22 -3.79
C ASN A 89 -13.13 9.68 -5.12
N ASP A 90 -12.68 10.94 -5.21
CA ASP A 90 -11.97 11.47 -6.36
C ASP A 90 -10.49 11.03 -6.32
N TRP A 91 -10.20 9.97 -7.08
CA TRP A 91 -8.85 9.40 -7.17
C TRP A 91 -7.86 10.30 -7.93
N SER A 92 -8.32 11.30 -8.67
CA SER A 92 -7.44 12.24 -9.38
C SER A 92 -6.60 13.11 -8.43
N LEU A 93 -7.07 13.26 -7.19
CA LEU A 93 -6.41 14.02 -6.12
C LEU A 93 -5.24 13.26 -5.49
N THR A 94 -5.21 11.94 -5.66
CA THR A 94 -4.22 11.11 -4.98
C THR A 94 -2.87 11.12 -5.69
N ARG A 95 -1.81 10.87 -4.92
CA ARG A 95 -0.45 10.71 -5.46
C ARG A 95 0.11 9.35 -5.08
N LEU A 96 0.69 8.64 -6.05
CA LEU A 96 1.44 7.42 -5.79
C LEU A 96 2.73 7.79 -5.05
N VAL A 97 2.89 7.27 -3.83
CA VAL A 97 4.00 7.62 -2.92
C VAL A 97 4.82 6.41 -2.49
N GLY A 98 4.35 5.20 -2.78
CA GLY A 98 5.09 3.99 -2.40
C GLY A 98 4.52 2.72 -2.98
N ILE A 99 5.20 1.63 -2.68
CA ILE A 99 4.85 0.27 -3.11
C ILE A 99 4.63 -0.57 -1.85
N PHE A 100 3.44 -1.15 -1.74
CA PHE A 100 3.08 -2.02 -0.62
C PHE A 100 3.73 -3.40 -0.79
N HIS A 101 4.26 -3.96 0.30
CA HIS A 101 4.87 -5.30 0.23
C HIS A 101 4.53 -6.20 1.43
N THR A 102 4.29 -5.67 2.63
CA THR A 102 4.15 -6.48 3.86
C THR A 102 2.88 -6.14 4.64
N TYR A 103 2.07 -7.16 4.95
CA TYR A 103 0.95 -7.05 5.89
C TYR A 103 1.22 -7.79 7.20
N LYS A 104 1.35 -7.05 8.31
CA LYS A 104 1.46 -7.60 9.67
C LYS A 104 0.08 -7.61 10.34
N GLU A 105 -0.75 -8.58 9.97
CA GLU A 105 -2.15 -8.71 10.40
C GLU A 105 -2.36 -8.61 11.93
N ARG A 106 -1.53 -9.31 12.72
CA ARG A 106 -1.63 -9.29 14.20
C ARG A 106 -1.39 -7.91 14.80
N LYS A 107 -0.56 -7.08 14.17
CA LYS A 107 -0.32 -5.69 14.58
C LYS A 107 -1.27 -4.70 13.90
N GLY A 108 -2.06 -5.13 12.92
CA GLY A 108 -2.92 -4.27 12.11
C GLY A 108 -2.11 -3.24 11.31
N LEU A 109 -0.98 -3.65 10.74
CA LEU A 109 -0.07 -2.77 10.00
C LEU A 109 0.11 -3.26 8.56
N MET A 110 0.08 -2.33 7.63
CA MET A 110 0.46 -2.50 6.23
C MET A 110 1.72 -1.67 6.01
N ILE A 111 2.75 -2.27 5.42
CA ILE A 111 4.07 -1.70 5.28
C ILE A 111 4.44 -1.72 3.80
N GLY A 112 4.95 -0.59 3.33
CA GLY A 112 5.52 -0.43 2.01
C GLY A 112 6.80 0.37 2.01
N THR A 113 7.42 0.42 0.84
CA THR A 113 8.62 1.20 0.57
C THR A 113 8.22 2.53 -0.07
N SER A 114 8.84 3.62 0.37
CA SER A 114 8.71 4.93 -0.26
C SER A 114 9.20 4.88 -1.71
N LEU A 115 8.42 5.44 -2.63
CA LEU A 115 8.79 5.49 -4.05
C LEU A 115 10.05 6.34 -4.26
N LEU A 116 10.27 7.34 -3.40
CA LEU A 116 11.48 8.16 -3.42
C LEU A 116 12.74 7.30 -3.25
N SER A 117 12.71 6.31 -2.36
CA SER A 117 13.82 5.38 -2.15
C SER A 117 14.16 4.60 -3.42
N VAL A 118 13.12 4.14 -4.13
CA VAL A 118 13.26 3.37 -5.37
C VAL A 118 13.85 4.25 -6.47
N VAL A 119 13.30 5.45 -6.66
CA VAL A 119 13.80 6.41 -7.66
C VAL A 119 15.26 6.79 -7.39
N THR A 120 15.59 7.05 -6.12
CA THR A 120 16.96 7.40 -5.70
C THR A 120 17.92 6.25 -5.97
N ALA A 121 17.53 5.01 -5.69
CA ALA A 121 18.34 3.84 -5.96
C ALA A 121 18.59 3.65 -7.47
N VAL A 122 17.58 3.85 -8.32
CA VAL A 122 17.72 3.79 -9.78
C VAL A 122 18.67 4.87 -10.29
N GLN A 123 18.52 6.12 -9.82
CA GLN A 123 19.40 7.23 -10.20
C GLN A 123 20.85 6.99 -9.80
N LEU A 124 21.09 6.56 -8.56
CA LEU A 124 22.44 6.22 -8.09
C LEU A 124 23.03 5.03 -8.86
N GLY A 125 22.19 4.06 -9.22
CA GLY A 125 22.53 2.93 -10.09
C GLY A 125 23.08 3.40 -11.43
N ALA A 126 22.32 4.25 -12.11
CA ALA A 126 22.68 4.84 -13.39
C ALA A 126 23.97 5.68 -13.31
N MET A 127 24.13 6.52 -12.28
CA MET A 127 25.32 7.35 -12.09
C MET A 127 26.61 6.53 -11.90
N LYS A 128 26.50 5.34 -11.29
CA LYS A 128 27.64 4.47 -10.99
C LYS A 128 27.90 3.41 -12.07
N ASN A 129 27.18 3.45 -13.20
CA ASN A 129 27.23 2.43 -14.25
C ASN A 129 27.10 1.01 -13.68
N TYR A 130 26.22 0.80 -12.68
CA TYR A 130 25.80 -0.56 -12.34
C TYR A 130 25.02 -1.07 -13.56
N GLY A 131 25.66 -1.90 -14.38
CA GLY A 131 25.20 -2.31 -15.70
C GLY A 131 23.87 -3.06 -15.68
N GLY A 132 22.76 -2.33 -15.64
CA GLY A 132 21.44 -2.90 -15.55
C GLY A 132 20.34 -1.86 -15.61
N THR A 133 20.17 -1.27 -16.78
CA THR A 133 18.86 -1.04 -17.42
C THR A 133 19.14 -0.76 -18.90
N GLU A 134 19.37 -1.82 -19.67
CA GLU A 134 19.00 -1.85 -21.09
C GLU A 134 17.54 -2.26 -21.22
#